data_AF-A0A1S3CU09-F1
#
_entry.id   AF-A0A1S3CU09-F1
#
_cell.length_a   1.000
_cell.length_b   1.000
_cell.length_c   1.000
_cell.angle_alpha   90.00
_cell.angle_beta   90.00
_cell.angle_gamma   90.00
#
_symmetry.space_group_name_H-M   'P 1'
#
loop_
_entity.id
_entity.type
_entity.pdbx_description
1 polymer ?
#
loop_
_entity_poly.entity_id
_entity_poly.type
_entity_poly.pdbx_seq_one_letter_code
_entity_poly.pdbx_strand_id
1 'polypeptide(L)'
;MDVGPASTDIMILSGNSATELAGLVASRLGVKLGACSVYHKTNRETMVEIGDSVRGKDIYIIQTGTNLPCKHSSPAVDLVTKTMPSVDGRASPPPPPVLPPSSRTMEMDVGVPQHPAKEKPPISVVGDVGGRVAIMVDDMVDDVHSFVAAAEVLKDRGAYKIYVLATHGLLSSDAPLLIEESPIDEVVVTNTIPHDVQKLQCPKIKTVDISILLSEAIRRMHNKESMSYLFRNVTLED
;
A
#
# COMPACT_ATOMS: atom_id res chain seq x y z
N MET A 1 20.87 -24.64 -2.40
CA MET A 1 20.29 -25.04 -3.70
C MET A 1 20.74 -23.99 -4.69
N ASP A 2 21.50 -24.41 -5.70
CA ASP A 2 22.15 -23.52 -6.66
C ASP A 2 21.12 -23.06 -7.70
N VAL A 3 20.65 -21.83 -7.58
CA VAL A 3 19.71 -21.23 -8.53
C VAL A 3 20.54 -20.73 -9.70
N GLY A 4 20.64 -21.55 -10.76
CA GLY A 4 21.31 -21.16 -12.00
C GLY A 4 20.75 -19.84 -12.56
N PRO A 5 21.53 -19.09 -13.36
CA PRO A 5 21.16 -17.74 -13.79
C PRO A 5 19.84 -17.77 -14.53
N ALA A 6 18.80 -17.20 -13.92
CA ALA A 6 17.51 -16.99 -14.57
C ALA A 6 17.74 -16.18 -15.85
N SER A 7 17.04 -16.56 -16.92
CA SER A 7 17.06 -15.88 -18.22
C SER A 7 17.09 -14.35 -18.04
N THR A 8 18.05 -13.68 -18.67
CA THR A 8 18.31 -12.22 -18.69
C THR A 8 17.16 -11.36 -19.24
N ASP A 9 15.96 -11.90 -19.30
CA ASP A 9 14.78 -11.31 -19.92
C ASP A 9 13.91 -10.55 -18.93
N ILE A 10 14.10 -10.72 -17.61
CA ILE A 10 13.38 -9.93 -16.60
C ILE A 10 14.05 -8.57 -16.43
N MET A 11 13.26 -7.51 -16.49
CA MET A 11 13.70 -6.15 -16.20
C MET A 11 12.77 -5.50 -15.17
N ILE A 12 13.36 -4.99 -14.08
CA ILE A 12 12.62 -4.29 -13.03
C ILE A 12 12.82 -2.80 -13.19
N LEU A 13 11.71 -2.07 -13.20
CA LEU A 13 11.68 -0.61 -13.16
C LEU A 13 11.04 -0.18 -11.84
N SER A 14 11.48 0.97 -11.32
CA SER A 14 10.88 1.58 -10.13
C SER A 14 10.31 2.94 -10.50
N GLY A 15 9.18 3.30 -9.89
CA GLY A 15 8.77 4.70 -9.81
C GLY A 15 9.57 5.48 -8.75
N ASN A 16 9.14 6.71 -8.48
CA ASN A 16 9.88 7.64 -7.60
C ASN A 16 9.85 7.25 -6.12
N SER A 17 8.84 6.50 -5.71
CA SER A 17 8.53 6.28 -4.29
C SER A 17 9.01 4.93 -3.77
N ALA A 18 9.27 3.96 -4.65
CA ALA A 18 9.46 2.56 -4.29
C ALA A 18 10.90 2.05 -4.51
N THR A 19 11.88 2.96 -4.57
CA THR A 19 13.23 2.62 -5.06
C THR A 19 13.94 1.57 -4.19
N GLU A 20 13.78 1.64 -2.88
CA GLU A 20 14.35 0.67 -1.95
C GLU A 20 13.72 -0.72 -2.11
N LEU A 21 12.39 -0.80 -2.06
CA LEU A 21 11.66 -2.06 -2.25
C LEU A 21 11.98 -2.69 -3.61
N ALA A 22 12.03 -1.88 -4.67
CA ALA A 22 12.39 -2.34 -6.00
C ALA A 22 13.83 -2.87 -6.06
N GLY A 23 14.77 -2.21 -5.38
CA GLY A 23 16.15 -2.67 -5.25
C GLY A 23 16.26 -4.00 -4.51
N LEU A 24 15.49 -4.18 -3.43
CA LEU A 24 15.43 -5.43 -2.67
C LEU A 24 14.88 -6.58 -3.51
N VAL A 25 13.84 -6.33 -4.29
CA VAL A 25 13.25 -7.33 -5.20
C VAL A 25 14.21 -7.67 -6.34
N ALA A 26 14.90 -6.66 -6.90
CA ALA A 26 15.91 -6.86 -7.95
C ALA A 26 17.09 -7.70 -7.45
N SER A 27 17.59 -7.40 -6.25
CA SER A 27 18.66 -8.15 -5.59
C SER A 27 18.31 -9.63 -5.41
N ARG A 28 17.08 -9.91 -4.95
CA ARG A 28 16.59 -11.29 -4.75
C ARG A 28 16.41 -12.08 -6.05
N LEU A 29 15.98 -11.41 -7.11
CA LEU A 29 15.88 -12.02 -8.44
C LEU A 29 17.23 -12.15 -9.16
N GLY A 30 18.30 -11.56 -8.61
CA GLY A 30 19.62 -11.53 -9.26
C GLY A 30 19.65 -10.66 -10.52
N VAL A 31 18.74 -9.69 -10.64
CA VAL A 31 18.63 -8.80 -11.80
C VAL A 31 19.04 -7.37 -11.45
N LYS A 32 19.49 -6.61 -12.44
CA LYS A 32 19.78 -5.18 -12.26
C LYS A 32 18.49 -4.37 -12.37
N LEU A 33 18.33 -3.38 -11.49
CA LEU A 33 17.29 -2.37 -11.64
C LEU A 33 17.57 -1.55 -12.90
N GLY A 34 16.58 -1.41 -13.77
CA GLY A 34 16.71 -0.67 -15.02
C GLY A 34 16.79 0.84 -14.78
N ALA A 35 17.54 1.53 -15.64
CA ALA A 35 17.64 2.98 -15.62
C ALA A 35 16.28 3.60 -16.01
N CYS A 36 15.60 4.21 -15.05
CA CYS A 36 14.35 4.92 -15.25
C CYS A 36 14.36 6.23 -14.44
N SER A 37 14.12 7.34 -15.13
CA SER A 37 14.04 8.68 -14.55
C SER A 37 12.59 9.15 -14.63
N VAL A 38 11.97 9.41 -13.48
CA VAL A 38 10.62 9.99 -13.40
C VAL A 38 10.76 11.41 -12.85
N TYR A 39 10.31 12.41 -13.60
CA TYR A 39 10.38 13.81 -13.18
C TYR A 39 9.16 14.61 -13.64
N HIS A 40 8.83 15.68 -12.93
CA HIS A 40 7.74 16.57 -13.30
C HIS A 40 8.24 17.76 -14.10
N LYS A 41 7.57 18.05 -15.21
CA LYS A 41 7.79 19.27 -15.97
C LYS A 41 7.12 20.47 -15.29
N THR A 42 7.50 21.67 -15.71
CA THR A 42 6.95 22.95 -15.22
C THR A 42 5.43 23.07 -15.42
N ASN A 43 4.86 22.36 -16.40
CA ASN A 43 3.43 22.27 -16.65
C ASN A 43 2.71 21.20 -15.80
N ARG A 44 3.38 20.62 -14.79
CA ARG A 44 2.87 19.55 -13.91
C ARG A 44 2.62 18.20 -14.59
N GLU A 45 3.06 18.02 -15.83
CA GLU A 45 3.05 16.70 -16.46
C GLU A 45 4.18 15.85 -15.90
N THR A 46 3.87 14.58 -15.63
CA THR A 46 4.87 13.56 -15.29
C THR A 46 5.54 13.09 -16.56
N MET A 47 6.86 13.19 -16.63
CA MET A 47 7.68 12.61 -17.69
C MET A 47 8.42 11.40 -17.15
N VAL A 48 8.50 10.34 -17.96
CA VAL A 48 9.22 9.10 -17.65
C VAL A 48 10.20 8.82 -18.78
N GLU A 49 11.48 8.68 -18.45
CA GLU A 49 12.54 8.34 -19.38
C GLU A 49 13.16 7.00 -19.00
N ILE A 50 13.08 6.03 -19.89
CA ILE A 50 13.70 4.71 -19.73
C ILE A 50 15.03 4.72 -20.49
N GLY A 51 16.14 4.59 -19.77
CA GLY A 51 17.50 4.65 -20.32
C GLY A 51 17.98 3.34 -20.95
N ASP A 52 17.34 2.23 -20.63
CA ASP A 52 17.72 0.90 -21.10
C ASP A 52 16.81 0.38 -22.22
N SER A 53 17.36 -0.47 -23.09
CA SER A 53 16.55 -1.18 -24.07
C SER A 53 15.62 -2.18 -23.39
N VAL A 54 14.32 -2.01 -23.63
CA VAL A 54 13.23 -2.85 -23.11
C VAL A 54 12.73 -3.92 -24.09
N ARG A 55 13.25 -3.96 -25.31
CA ARG A 55 12.74 -4.88 -26.36
C ARG A 55 13.07 -6.33 -26.01
N GLY A 56 12.06 -7.19 -26.14
CA GLY A 56 12.21 -8.63 -25.91
C GLY A 56 12.37 -9.01 -24.44
N LYS A 57 12.11 -8.08 -23.51
CA LYS A 57 12.18 -8.30 -22.07
C LYS A 57 10.79 -8.30 -21.44
N ASP A 58 10.64 -9.06 -20.37
CA ASP A 58 9.51 -9.03 -19.46
C ASP A 58 9.75 -7.93 -18.42
N ILE A 59 8.98 -6.84 -18.54
CA ILE A 59 9.15 -5.63 -17.73
C ILE A 59 8.18 -5.67 -16.55
N TYR A 60 8.70 -5.47 -15.35
CA TYR A 60 7.94 -5.35 -14.11
C TYR A 60 8.18 -3.97 -13.52
N ILE A 61 7.13 -3.16 -13.37
CA ILE A 61 7.20 -1.84 -12.76
C ILE A 61 6.74 -1.93 -11.32
N ILE A 62 7.64 -1.68 -10.37
CA ILE A 62 7.34 -1.63 -8.94
C ILE A 62 7.06 -0.16 -8.58
N GLN A 63 5.85 0.07 -8.06
CA GLN A 63 5.41 1.38 -7.62
C GLN A 63 4.63 1.24 -6.33
N THR A 64 4.83 2.17 -5.40
CA THR A 64 4.14 2.22 -4.12
C THR A 64 3.26 3.46 -4.08
N GLY A 65 2.06 3.33 -3.52
CA GLY A 65 1.18 4.47 -3.29
C GLY A 65 1.70 5.31 -2.13
N THR A 66 2.45 6.38 -2.40
CA THR A 66 2.85 7.34 -1.37
C THR A 66 2.15 8.67 -1.57
N ASN A 67 1.72 9.27 -0.46
CA ASN A 67 1.25 10.67 -0.37
C ASN A 67 2.41 11.68 -0.26
N LEU A 68 3.59 11.41 -0.84
CA LEU A 68 4.56 12.49 -1.04
C LEU A 68 3.96 13.44 -2.10
N PRO A 69 3.79 14.74 -1.80
CA PRO A 69 3.00 15.63 -2.64
C PRO A 69 3.75 15.93 -3.95
N CYS A 70 3.53 15.13 -4.98
CA CYS A 70 3.21 15.74 -6.26
C CYS A 70 1.79 16.33 -6.10
N LYS A 71 1.73 17.63 -5.79
CA LYS A 71 0.47 18.36 -5.61
C LYS A 71 -0.45 17.99 -6.78
N HIS A 72 -1.62 17.43 -6.47
CA HIS A 72 -2.70 17.10 -7.41
C HIS A 72 -2.57 15.76 -8.16
N SER A 73 -2.82 14.63 -7.49
CA SER A 73 -3.62 13.53 -8.06
C SER A 73 -4.00 12.53 -6.97
N SER A 74 -5.18 11.93 -7.12
CA SER A 74 -5.81 10.97 -6.19
C SER A 74 -4.95 9.71 -5.98
N PRO A 75 -5.06 9.02 -4.83
CA PRO A 75 -4.29 7.81 -4.56
C PRO A 75 -4.87 6.65 -5.39
N ALA A 76 -4.11 6.15 -6.34
CA ALA A 76 -4.32 4.82 -6.90
C ALA A 76 -3.21 3.91 -6.35
N VAL A 77 -3.62 2.96 -5.55
CA VAL A 77 -2.81 1.84 -5.08
C VAL A 77 -2.65 0.90 -6.28
N ASP A 78 -1.45 0.82 -6.86
CA ASP A 78 -1.13 -0.21 -7.85
C ASP A 78 0.30 -0.67 -7.61
N LEU A 79 0.44 -1.94 -7.20
CA LEU A 79 1.72 -2.61 -6.97
C LEU A 79 1.91 -3.68 -8.06
N VAL A 80 3.01 -3.55 -8.82
CA VAL A 80 3.47 -4.42 -9.92
C VAL A 80 2.59 -4.41 -11.17
N THR A 81 2.88 -3.50 -12.10
CA THR A 81 2.35 -3.61 -13.47
C THR A 81 3.34 -4.39 -14.34
N LYS A 82 2.94 -5.58 -14.80
CA LYS A 82 3.63 -6.29 -15.89
C LYS A 82 3.19 -5.67 -17.21
N THR A 83 4.10 -5.00 -17.91
CA THR A 83 3.82 -4.50 -19.27
C THR A 83 4.09 -5.63 -20.26
N MET A 84 3.04 -6.28 -20.77
CA MET A 84 3.20 -7.21 -21.90
C MET A 84 3.59 -6.42 -23.17
N PRO A 85 4.42 -6.99 -24.06
CA PRO A 85 4.72 -6.34 -25.33
C PRO A 85 3.43 -6.17 -26.14
N SER A 86 3.24 -4.94 -26.60
CA SER A 86 2.19 -4.44 -27.49
C SER A 86 1.56 -5.51 -28.39
N VAL A 87 0.30 -5.82 -28.11
CA VAL A 87 -0.66 -6.30 -29.12
C VAL A 87 -1.45 -5.09 -29.59
N ASP A 88 -1.45 -4.88 -30.89
CA ASP A 88 -2.03 -3.72 -31.58
C ASP A 88 -3.48 -3.45 -31.15
N GLY A 89 -3.76 -2.18 -30.86
CA GLY A 89 -5.05 -1.74 -30.34
C GLY A 89 -6.21 -1.97 -31.31
N ARG A 90 -7.35 -2.43 -30.75
CA ARG A 90 -8.69 -2.21 -31.31
C ARG A 90 -9.73 -2.06 -30.18
N ALA A 91 -10.20 -0.82 -30.03
CA ALA A 91 -11.50 -0.37 -29.55
C ALA A 91 -12.02 -0.82 -28.17
N SER A 92 -11.94 0.08 -27.18
CA SER A 92 -12.96 0.18 -26.12
C SER A 92 -14.12 1.05 -26.64
N PRO A 93 -15.40 0.68 -26.43
CA PRO A 93 -16.52 1.52 -26.84
C PRO A 93 -16.59 2.80 -25.99
N PRO A 94 -17.05 3.93 -26.55
CA PRO A 94 -17.21 5.18 -25.80
C PRO A 94 -18.33 5.06 -24.76
N PRO A 95 -18.23 5.78 -23.62
CA PRO A 95 -19.32 5.87 -22.64
C PRO A 95 -20.54 6.57 -23.27
N PRO A 96 -21.77 6.22 -22.84
CA PRO A 96 -22.98 6.87 -23.35
C PRO A 96 -23.05 8.35 -22.95
N PRO A 97 -23.75 9.19 -23.74
CA PRO A 97 -23.83 10.62 -23.49
C PRO A 97 -24.58 10.93 -22.19
N VAL A 98 -23.98 11.78 -21.37
CA VAL A 98 -24.58 12.36 -20.16
C VAL A 98 -25.67 13.35 -20.59
N LEU A 99 -26.91 13.09 -20.19
CA LEU A 99 -28.04 14.01 -20.37
C LEU A 99 -27.83 15.28 -19.52
N PRO A 100 -28.20 16.48 -20.03
CA PRO A 100 -28.09 17.72 -19.26
C PRO A 100 -29.11 17.73 -18.10
N PRO A 101 -28.83 18.44 -16.99
CA PRO A 101 -29.78 18.58 -15.91
C PRO A 101 -30.97 19.40 -16.41
N SER A 102 -32.16 18.79 -16.48
CA SER A 102 -33.38 19.57 -16.67
C SER A 102 -33.64 20.36 -15.38
N SER A 103 -33.41 21.66 -15.44
CA SER A 103 -33.97 22.64 -14.53
C SER A 103 -35.50 22.50 -14.51
N ARG A 104 -36.03 21.92 -13.43
CA ARG A 104 -37.33 22.30 -12.89
C ARG A 104 -37.11 22.92 -11.53
N THR A 105 -37.09 24.25 -11.53
CA THR A 105 -37.34 25.08 -10.36
C THR A 105 -38.73 24.73 -9.84
N MET A 106 -38.79 24.07 -8.69
CA MET A 106 -39.93 24.13 -7.78
C MET A 106 -39.30 24.57 -6.46
N GLU A 107 -39.37 25.87 -6.17
CA GLU A 107 -39.17 26.34 -4.80
C GLU A 107 -40.28 25.74 -3.95
N MET A 108 -39.92 24.72 -3.17
CA MET A 108 -40.67 24.32 -2.00
C MET A 108 -39.71 24.44 -0.83
N ASP A 109 -39.87 25.54 -0.10
CA ASP A 109 -39.34 25.71 1.25
C ASP A 109 -40.01 24.67 2.14
N VAL A 110 -39.38 23.49 2.24
CA VAL A 110 -39.66 22.52 3.30
C VAL A 110 -38.38 22.49 4.12
N GLY A 111 -38.40 23.20 5.24
CA GLY A 111 -37.32 23.21 6.21
C GLY A 111 -36.87 21.79 6.50
N VAL A 112 -35.73 21.40 5.94
CA VAL A 112 -35.10 20.12 6.22
C VAL A 112 -34.69 20.20 7.68
N PRO A 113 -35.20 19.31 8.57
CA PRO A 113 -34.70 19.23 9.92
C PRO A 113 -33.19 18.99 9.81
N GLN A 114 -32.37 19.90 10.33
CA GLN A 114 -30.96 19.62 10.54
C GLN A 114 -30.90 18.38 11.43
N HIS A 115 -30.63 17.22 10.82
CA HIS A 115 -30.35 16.03 11.59
C HIS A 115 -29.14 16.36 12.47
N PRO A 116 -29.22 16.20 13.80
CA PRO A 116 -28.06 16.38 14.65
C PRO A 116 -26.96 15.46 14.11
N ALA A 117 -25.72 15.96 14.11
CA ALA A 117 -24.56 15.17 13.72
C ALA A 117 -24.65 13.82 14.46
N LYS A 118 -24.64 12.72 13.70
CA LYS A 118 -24.78 11.38 14.26
C LYS A 118 -23.53 11.11 15.09
N GLU A 119 -23.61 11.31 16.41
CA GLU A 119 -22.52 10.98 17.32
C GLU A 119 -22.21 9.49 17.16
N LYS A 120 -20.96 9.17 16.83
CA LYS A 120 -20.52 7.77 16.78
C LYS A 120 -20.66 7.21 18.21
N PRO A 121 -21.41 6.11 18.39
CA PRO A 121 -21.54 5.51 19.71
C PRO A 121 -20.15 5.14 20.26
N PRO A 122 -19.97 5.19 21.60
CA PRO A 122 -18.70 4.85 22.22
C PRO A 122 -18.28 3.43 21.85
N ILE A 123 -17.00 3.24 21.58
CA ILE A 123 -16.43 1.96 21.18
C ILE A 123 -16.65 0.96 22.32
N SER A 124 -17.23 -0.19 22.01
CA SER A 124 -17.40 -1.28 22.97
C SER A 124 -16.77 -2.55 22.40
N VAL A 125 -16.13 -3.32 23.28
CA VAL A 125 -15.53 -4.61 22.90
C VAL A 125 -16.56 -5.72 23.11
N VAL A 126 -16.63 -6.67 22.20
CA VAL A 126 -17.41 -7.90 22.35
C VAL A 126 -16.42 -9.05 22.51
N GLY A 127 -16.50 -9.76 23.64
CA GLY A 127 -15.56 -10.83 24.01
C GLY A 127 -14.73 -10.52 25.25
N ASP A 128 -14.01 -11.54 25.72
CA ASP A 128 -13.11 -11.48 26.87
C ASP A 128 -11.65 -11.29 26.42
N VAL A 129 -11.03 -10.22 26.91
CA VAL A 129 -9.63 -9.84 26.62
C VAL A 129 -8.77 -9.80 27.88
N GLY A 130 -9.35 -10.10 29.05
CA GLY A 130 -8.67 -9.98 30.34
C GLY A 130 -7.49 -10.94 30.46
N GLY A 131 -6.31 -10.39 30.77
CA GLY A 131 -5.05 -11.15 30.89
C GLY A 131 -4.52 -11.71 29.56
N ARG A 132 -5.11 -11.34 28.42
CA ARG A 132 -4.73 -11.86 27.09
C ARG A 132 -3.94 -10.81 26.31
N VAL A 133 -3.23 -11.29 25.29
CA VAL A 133 -2.66 -10.44 24.24
C VAL A 133 -3.78 -10.12 23.24
N ALA A 134 -4.03 -8.84 22.99
CA ALA A 134 -4.95 -8.37 21.97
C ALA A 134 -4.16 -8.00 20.71
N ILE A 135 -4.59 -8.51 19.56
CA ILE A 135 -3.99 -8.23 18.26
C ILE A 135 -5.06 -7.59 17.38
N MET A 136 -4.90 -6.31 17.08
CA MET A 136 -5.72 -5.59 16.12
C MET A 136 -5.15 -5.83 14.72
N VAL A 137 -5.99 -6.26 13.78
CA VAL A 137 -5.58 -6.55 12.40
C VAL A 137 -6.41 -5.71 11.47
N ASP A 138 -5.75 -4.96 10.59
CA ASP A 138 -6.38 -4.19 9.53
C ASP A 138 -5.59 -4.31 8.22
N ASP A 139 -6.11 -3.80 7.11
CA ASP A 139 -5.38 -3.77 5.84
C ASP A 139 -4.36 -2.62 5.81
N MET A 140 -4.71 -1.45 6.35
CA MET A 140 -3.87 -0.27 6.36
C MET A 140 -3.97 0.52 7.67
N VAL A 141 -2.88 1.21 8.01
CA VAL A 141 -2.81 2.19 9.09
C VAL A 141 -2.42 3.54 8.49
N ASP A 142 -3.34 4.50 8.55
CA ASP A 142 -3.13 5.87 8.09
C ASP A 142 -3.31 6.85 9.26
N ASP A 143 -4.57 7.15 9.55
CA ASP A 143 -5.02 7.72 10.83
C ASP A 143 -4.96 6.66 11.93
N VAL A 144 -4.53 7.05 13.13
CA VAL A 144 -4.39 6.14 14.28
C VAL A 144 -5.38 6.40 15.41
N HIS A 145 -6.22 7.44 15.34
CA HIS A 145 -7.11 7.81 16.44
C HIS A 145 -8.06 6.66 16.80
N SER A 146 -8.58 5.96 15.79
CA SER A 146 -9.46 4.81 16.00
C SER A 146 -8.72 3.63 16.67
N PHE A 147 -7.45 3.39 16.30
CA PHE A 147 -6.61 2.36 16.90
C PHE A 147 -6.25 2.69 18.35
N VAL A 148 -5.93 3.96 18.64
CA VAL A 148 -5.63 4.43 20.01
C VAL A 148 -6.86 4.27 20.92
N ALA A 149 -8.04 4.73 20.47
CA ALA A 149 -9.27 4.60 21.24
C ALA A 149 -9.64 3.12 21.48
N ALA A 150 -9.45 2.25 20.49
CA ALA A 150 -9.63 0.81 20.67
C ALA A 150 -8.62 0.23 21.66
N ALA A 151 -7.36 0.64 21.61
CA ALA A 151 -6.31 0.19 22.52
C ALA A 151 -6.60 0.59 23.97
N GLU A 152 -7.11 1.80 24.21
CA GLU A 152 -7.55 2.23 25.55
C GLU A 152 -8.65 1.32 26.11
N VAL A 153 -9.71 1.05 25.32
CA VAL A 153 -10.79 0.16 25.74
C VAL A 153 -10.29 -1.27 26.00
N LEU A 154 -9.35 -1.77 25.18
CA LEU A 154 -8.73 -3.08 25.39
C LEU A 154 -7.92 -3.11 26.69
N LYS A 155 -7.17 -2.04 26.97
CA LYS A 155 -6.36 -1.90 28.19
C LYS A 155 -7.23 -1.85 29.43
N ASP A 156 -8.31 -1.07 29.42
CA ASP A 156 -9.27 -0.95 30.52
C ASP A 156 -9.97 -2.29 30.83
N ARG A 157 -10.15 -3.13 29.80
CA ARG A 157 -10.68 -4.49 29.96
C ARG A 157 -9.64 -5.54 30.34
N GLY A 158 -8.42 -5.11 30.66
CA GLY A 158 -7.38 -5.96 31.21
C GLY A 158 -6.52 -6.66 30.17
N ALA A 159 -6.48 -6.19 28.92
CA ALA A 159 -5.51 -6.71 27.95
C ALA A 159 -4.08 -6.54 28.47
N TYR A 160 -3.31 -7.62 28.45
CA TYR A 160 -1.93 -7.65 28.91
C TYR A 160 -1.00 -6.89 27.96
N LYS A 161 -1.18 -7.14 26.66
CA LYS A 161 -0.46 -6.48 25.56
C LYS A 161 -1.37 -6.20 24.38
N ILE A 162 -1.04 -5.18 23.60
CA ILE A 162 -1.82 -4.70 22.46
C ILE A 162 -0.89 -4.52 21.26
N TYR A 163 -1.15 -5.28 20.21
CA TYR A 163 -0.43 -5.22 18.94
C TYR A 163 -1.34 -4.71 17.83
N VAL A 164 -0.79 -3.96 16.88
CA VAL A 164 -1.47 -3.61 15.63
C VAL A 164 -0.70 -4.26 14.48
N LEU A 165 -1.40 -4.99 13.61
CA LEU A 165 -0.86 -5.55 12.38
C LEU A 165 -1.60 -4.92 11.22
N ALA A 166 -0.86 -4.39 10.26
CA ALA A 166 -1.45 -3.95 9.01
C ALA A 166 -0.54 -4.25 7.82
N THR A 167 -1.14 -4.40 6.64
CA THR A 167 -0.35 -4.57 5.42
C THR A 167 0.32 -3.25 5.06
N HIS A 168 -0.44 -2.16 5.01
CA HIS A 168 0.04 -0.86 4.52
C HIS A 168 0.22 0.14 5.67
N GLY A 169 1.45 0.55 5.95
CA GLY A 169 1.74 1.61 6.92
C GLY A 169 1.87 2.98 6.25
N LEU A 170 0.74 3.66 6.02
CA LEU A 170 0.75 5.03 5.48
C LEU A 170 1.22 6.03 6.54
N LEU A 171 0.76 5.83 7.79
CA LEU A 171 1.23 6.53 8.99
C LEU A 171 1.34 8.04 8.78
N SER A 172 0.25 8.66 8.32
CA SER A 172 0.24 10.09 7.99
C SER A 172 0.13 10.97 9.24
N SER A 173 0.44 12.26 9.07
CA SER A 173 0.26 13.28 10.10
C SER A 173 1.03 12.94 11.40
N ASP A 174 0.40 13.09 12.56
CA ASP A 174 1.01 12.84 13.87
C ASP A 174 0.91 11.37 14.32
N ALA A 175 0.64 10.44 13.39
CA ALA A 175 0.44 9.03 13.70
C ALA A 175 1.61 8.40 14.51
N PRO A 176 2.90 8.62 14.18
CA PRO A 176 3.99 8.04 14.96
C PRO A 176 4.01 8.52 16.42
N LEU A 177 3.72 9.81 16.65
CA LEU A 177 3.67 10.39 17.99
C LEU A 177 2.52 9.79 18.80
N LEU A 178 1.33 9.74 18.21
CA LEU A 178 0.14 9.18 18.86
C LEU A 178 0.32 7.69 19.20
N ILE A 179 0.96 6.91 18.33
CA ILE A 179 1.30 5.51 18.63
C ILE A 179 2.24 5.41 19.84
N GLU A 180 3.27 6.26 19.89
CA GLU A 180 4.24 6.27 20.98
C GLU A 180 3.59 6.57 22.34
N GLU A 181 2.69 7.56 22.38
CA GLU A 181 1.98 7.96 23.61
C GLU A 181 0.84 7.00 24.01
N SER A 182 0.36 6.18 23.08
CA SER A 182 -0.75 5.25 23.30
C SER A 182 -0.37 3.98 24.09
N PRO A 183 -1.37 3.22 24.60
CA PRO A 183 -1.15 1.91 25.24
C PRO A 183 -0.80 0.78 24.26
N ILE A 184 -0.62 1.07 22.96
CA ILE A 184 -0.16 0.08 21.97
C ILE A 184 1.30 -0.27 22.27
N ASP A 185 1.62 -1.57 22.31
CA ASP A 185 2.96 -2.06 22.54
C ASP A 185 3.81 -2.03 21.26
N GLU A 186 3.22 -2.47 20.14
CA GLU A 186 3.94 -2.60 18.88
C GLU A 186 2.99 -2.48 17.68
N VAL A 187 3.45 -1.78 16.64
CA VAL A 187 2.74 -1.64 15.35
C VAL A 187 3.58 -2.31 14.28
N VAL A 188 3.08 -3.40 13.72
CA VAL A 188 3.75 -4.21 12.70
C VAL A 188 3.12 -3.90 11.34
N VAL A 189 3.91 -3.30 10.46
CA VAL A 189 3.52 -2.97 9.08
C VAL A 189 4.48 -3.58 8.08
N THR A 190 4.09 -3.70 6.81
CA THR A 190 5.03 -4.16 5.77
C THR A 190 5.75 -2.98 5.11
N ASN A 191 6.86 -3.24 4.41
CA ASN A 191 7.54 -2.25 3.57
C ASN A 191 6.84 -1.98 2.22
N THR A 192 5.53 -2.25 2.08
CA THR A 192 4.73 -1.85 0.91
C THR A 192 4.67 -0.33 0.71
N ILE A 193 4.85 0.45 1.76
CA ILE A 193 4.93 1.90 1.72
C ILE A 193 6.20 2.30 2.49
N PRO A 194 7.09 3.15 1.96
CA PRO A 194 8.26 3.61 2.71
C PRO A 194 7.84 4.44 3.93
N HIS A 195 8.38 4.11 5.10
CA HIS A 195 8.02 4.76 6.37
C HIS A 195 9.22 4.90 7.33
N ASP A 196 10.43 5.08 6.81
CA ASP A 196 11.65 5.18 7.64
C ASP A 196 11.67 6.40 8.55
N VAL A 197 11.11 7.52 8.08
CA VAL A 197 10.97 8.74 8.89
C VAL A 197 10.08 8.47 10.10
N GLN A 198 8.98 7.75 9.90
CA GLN A 198 8.04 7.38 10.96
C GLN A 198 8.69 6.42 11.97
N LYS A 199 9.50 5.47 11.51
CA LYS A 199 10.26 4.55 12.40
C LYS A 199 11.29 5.27 13.25
N LEU A 200 11.92 6.32 12.72
CA LEU A 200 12.85 7.15 13.50
C LEU A 200 12.12 7.92 14.61
N GLN A 201 10.84 8.26 14.40
CA GLN A 201 10.02 8.97 15.37
C GLN A 201 9.39 8.04 16.42
N CYS A 202 9.07 6.79 16.06
CA CYS A 202 8.40 5.85 16.94
C CYS A 202 9.05 4.44 16.88
N PRO A 203 9.79 4.02 17.92
CA PRO A 203 10.47 2.71 17.96
C PRO A 203 9.51 1.51 18.06
N LYS A 204 8.23 1.74 18.39
CA LYS A 204 7.17 0.72 18.40
C LYS A 204 6.79 0.25 16.99
N ILE A 205 7.15 1.00 15.95
CA ILE A 205 6.87 0.62 14.55
C ILE A 205 7.91 -0.41 14.09
N LYS A 206 7.44 -1.62 13.75
CA LYS A 206 8.23 -2.69 13.15
C LYS A 206 7.80 -2.92 11.72
N THR A 207 8.80 -3.18 10.88
CA THR A 207 8.60 -3.44 9.46
C THR A 207 8.85 -4.91 9.17
N VAL A 208 7.90 -5.55 8.51
CA VAL A 208 8.08 -6.86 7.87
C VAL A 208 8.45 -6.64 6.41
N ASP A 209 9.55 -7.25 5.97
CA ASP A 209 9.97 -7.18 4.58
C ASP A 209 9.13 -8.16 3.73
N ILE A 210 8.50 -7.66 2.67
CA ILE A 210 7.70 -8.47 1.74
C ILE A 210 8.37 -8.69 0.39
N SER A 211 9.60 -8.23 0.22
CA SER A 211 10.28 -8.32 -1.07
C SER A 211 10.61 -9.76 -1.47
N ILE A 212 10.69 -10.73 -0.54
CA ILE A 212 10.73 -12.16 -0.89
C ILE A 212 9.45 -12.56 -1.60
N LEU A 213 8.29 -12.26 -1.02
CA LEU A 213 6.99 -12.56 -1.62
C LEU A 213 6.84 -11.93 -3.00
N LEU A 214 7.23 -10.66 -3.17
CA LEU A 214 7.18 -9.98 -4.46
C LEU A 214 8.15 -10.57 -5.49
N SER A 215 9.38 -10.90 -5.07
CA SER A 215 10.37 -11.52 -5.95
C SER A 215 9.91 -12.89 -6.45
N GLU A 216 9.38 -13.72 -5.56
CA GLU A 216 8.88 -15.04 -5.91
C GLU A 216 7.61 -14.96 -6.76
N ALA A 217 6.74 -13.96 -6.52
CA ALA A 217 5.61 -13.65 -7.39
C ALA A 217 6.04 -13.32 -8.82
N ILE A 218 7.01 -12.40 -8.98
CA ILE A 218 7.54 -12.02 -10.30
C ILE A 218 8.19 -13.23 -10.99
N ARG A 219 8.99 -14.02 -10.27
CA ARG A 219 9.63 -15.23 -10.79
C ARG A 219 8.59 -16.22 -11.34
N ARG A 220 7.53 -16.48 -10.57
CA ARG A 220 6.43 -17.38 -10.98
C ARG A 220 5.65 -16.84 -12.16
N MET A 221 5.34 -15.54 -12.17
CA MET A 221 4.65 -14.89 -13.30
C MET A 221 5.47 -14.94 -14.58
N HIS A 222 6.79 -14.77 -14.51
CA HIS A 222 7.71 -14.90 -15.64
C HIS A 222 7.72 -16.33 -16.18
N ASN A 223 7.85 -17.31 -15.29
CA ASN A 223 7.92 -18.73 -15.64
C ASN A 223 6.57 -19.40 -15.93
N LYS A 224 5.46 -18.66 -15.80
CA LYS A 224 4.08 -19.17 -15.92
C LYS A 224 3.78 -20.30 -14.91
N GLU A 225 4.39 -20.22 -13.73
CA GLU A 225 4.13 -21.12 -12.61
C GLU A 225 2.89 -20.70 -11.82
N SER A 226 2.33 -21.62 -11.03
CA SER A 226 1.15 -21.31 -10.20
C SER A 226 1.51 -20.38 -9.04
N MET A 227 0.68 -19.35 -8.86
CA MET A 227 0.74 -18.39 -7.75
C MET A 227 0.22 -18.96 -6.43
N SER A 228 -0.58 -20.02 -6.45
CA SER A 228 -1.23 -20.56 -5.25
C SER A 228 -0.26 -21.07 -4.18
N TYR A 229 1.00 -21.33 -4.55
CA TYR A 229 2.05 -21.78 -3.64
C TYR A 229 2.47 -20.69 -2.65
N LEU A 230 2.42 -19.40 -3.05
CA LEU A 230 2.80 -18.26 -2.21
C LEU A 230 1.95 -18.15 -0.95
N PHE A 231 0.70 -18.60 -0.99
CA PHE A 231 -0.22 -18.53 0.16
C PHE A 231 -0.09 -19.71 1.12
N ARG A 232 0.71 -20.73 0.79
CA ARG A 232 0.81 -21.97 1.57
C ARG A 232 2.15 -22.14 2.29
N ASN A 233 3.24 -21.64 1.70
CA ASN A 233 4.61 -21.91 2.15
C ASN A 233 5.41 -20.62 2.34
N VAL A 234 4.87 -19.64 3.08
CA VAL A 234 5.66 -18.48 3.53
C VAL A 234 6.41 -18.91 4.79
N THR A 235 7.74 -18.98 4.76
CA THR A 235 8.51 -19.23 5.97
C THR A 235 8.77 -17.92 6.71
N LEU A 236 8.94 -17.96 8.05
CA LEU A 236 9.27 -16.76 8.85
C LEU A 236 10.70 -16.26 8.62
N GLU A 237 11.51 -17.03 7.89
CA GLU A 237 12.87 -16.68 7.46
C GLU A 237 12.87 -16.03 6.06
N ASP A 238 11.70 -15.95 5.42
CA ASP A 238 11.43 -15.19 4.18
C ASP A 238 10.89 -13.77 4.48
#